data_AF-A0A968Q3T0-F1
#
_entry.id   AF-A0A968Q3T0-F1
#
_cell.length_a   1.000
_cell.length_b   1.000
_cell.length_c   1.000
_cell.angle_alpha   90.00
_cell.angle_beta   90.00
_cell.angle_gamma   90.00
#
_symmetry.space_group_name_H-M   'P 1'
#
loop_
_entity.id
_entity.type
_entity.pdbx_description
1 polymer ?
#
loop_
_entity_poly.entity_id
_entity_poly.type
_entity_poly.pdbx_seq_one_letter_code
_entity_poly.pdbx_strand_id
1 'polypeptide(L)' 'MKINRPGASSLTRNELEDLDTLKVLIEGAIADGVITGAERDRIRALIWADGKVSPQELNLVQDIIWNKIQTGELVLEWN' A
#
# COMPACT_ATOMS: atom_id res chain seq x y z
N MET A 1 13.18 11.35 -5.82
CA MET A 1 11.90 12.06 -6.02
C MET A 1 11.44 12.60 -4.66
N LYS A 2 11.21 13.91 -4.51
CA LYS A 2 10.61 14.46 -3.29
C LYS A 2 9.09 14.41 -3.47
N ILE A 3 8.42 13.43 -2.86
CA ILE A 3 6.95 13.40 -2.83
C ILE A 3 6.50 14.44 -1.81
N ASN A 4 6.33 15.67 -2.27
CA ASN A 4 5.77 16.77 -1.51
C ASN A 4 4.49 17.16 -2.25
N ARG A 5 3.32 16.81 -1.69
CA ARG A 5 2.06 17.38 -2.15
C ARG A 5 1.34 18.06 -0.98
N PRO A 6 1.26 19.40 -0.96
CA PRO A 6 0.48 20.16 0.00
C PRO A 6 -1.00 19.97 -0.33
N GLY A 7 -1.59 18.96 0.30
CA GLY A 7 -2.97 18.56 0.04
C GLY A 7 -3.37 17.37 0.90
N ALA A 8 -2.76 17.23 2.07
CA ALA A 8 -3.28 16.38 3.14
C ALA A 8 -4.60 17.01 3.62
N SER A 9 -5.65 16.86 2.81
CA SER A 9 -7.02 16.92 3.30
C SER A 9 -7.05 16.07 4.54
N SER A 10 -7.46 16.67 5.65
CA SER A 10 -7.40 16.12 7.00
C SER A 10 -7.90 14.68 6.98
N LEU A 11 -6.97 13.71 6.90
CA LEU A 11 -7.27 12.30 7.03
C LEU A 11 -8.00 12.18 8.35
N THR A 12 -9.19 11.59 8.31
CA THR A 12 -9.88 11.29 9.56
C THR A 12 -9.00 10.38 10.40
N ARG A 13 -9.18 10.39 11.73
CA ARG A 13 -8.35 9.55 12.62
C ARG A 13 -8.33 8.09 12.15
N ASN A 14 -9.48 7.58 11.68
CA ASN A 14 -9.61 6.26 11.08
C ASN A 14 -8.71 6.08 9.86
N GLU A 15 -8.81 6.95 8.84
CA GLU A 15 -7.98 6.82 7.63
C GLU A 15 -6.47 6.89 7.90
N LEU A 16 -6.05 7.60 8.96
CA LEU A 16 -4.65 7.61 9.41
C LEU A 16 -4.23 6.26 9.99
N GLU A 17 -5.09 5.62 10.79
CA GLU A 17 -4.84 4.30 11.35
C GLU A 17 -4.87 3.21 10.25
N ASP A 18 -5.77 3.32 9.28
CA ASP A 18 -5.82 2.44 8.11
C ASP A 18 -4.58 2.60 7.23
N LEU A 19 -4.11 3.83 6.98
CA LEU A 19 -2.88 4.09 6.24
C LEU A 19 -1.63 3.56 6.95
N ASP A 20 -1.52 3.71 8.26
CA ASP A 20 -0.39 3.18 9.04
C ASP A 20 -0.39 1.65 9.00
N THR A 21 -1.57 1.04 9.18
CA THR A 21 -1.75 -0.41 9.08
C THR A 21 -1.41 -0.93 7.69
N LEU A 22 -1.88 -0.26 6.64
CA LEU A 22 -1.58 -0.57 5.25
C LEU A 22 -0.07 -0.48 4.99
N LYS A 23 0.58 0.56 5.49
CA LYS A 23 2.03 0.76 5.35
C LYS A 23 2.81 -0.38 6.01
N VAL A 24 2.48 -0.73 7.25
CA VAL A 24 3.13 -1.84 7.98
C VAL A 24 2.91 -3.17 7.26
N LEU A 25 1.69 -3.42 6.76
CA LEU A 25 1.38 -4.65 6.06
C LEU A 25 2.11 -4.76 4.71
N ILE A 26 2.21 -3.66 3.96
CA ILE A 26 3.01 -3.60 2.74
C ILE A 26 4.49 -3.77 3.09
N GLU A 27 5.03 -3.10 4.09
CA GLU A 27 6.42 -3.25 4.53
C GLU A 27 6.77 -4.68 4.96
N GLY A 28 5.82 -5.40 5.58
CA GLY A 28 5.95 -6.82 5.84
C GLY A 28 5.94 -7.67 4.57
N ALA A 29 4.94 -7.46 3.70
CA ALA A 29 4.77 -8.24 2.47
C ALA A 29 5.93 -8.04 1.46
N ILE A 30 6.56 -6.87 1.48
CA ILE A 30 7.74 -6.59 0.63
C ILE A 30 9.06 -7.06 1.27
N ALA A 31 9.08 -7.39 2.57
CA ALA A 31 10.30 -7.80 3.28
C ALA A 31 10.80 -9.17 2.80
N ASP A 32 9.86 -10.07 2.50
CA ASP A 32 10.15 -11.40 1.94
C ASP A 32 10.46 -11.33 0.42
N GLY A 33 10.32 -10.16 -0.21
CA GLY A 33 10.59 -9.94 -1.63
C GLY A 33 9.58 -10.58 -2.58
N VAL A 34 8.49 -11.15 -2.05
CA VAL A 34 7.44 -11.81 -2.82
C VAL A 34 6.09 -11.35 -2.31
N ILE A 35 5.26 -10.79 -3.19
CA ILE A 35 3.85 -10.54 -2.88
C ILE A 35 3.04 -11.70 -3.44
N THR A 36 2.48 -12.49 -2.52
CA THR A 36 1.55 -13.57 -2.82
C THR A 36 0.14 -13.04 -3.11
N GLY A 37 -0.68 -13.88 -3.77
CA GLY A 37 -2.09 -13.56 -4.00
C GLY A 37 -2.86 -13.26 -2.70
N ALA A 38 -2.56 -13.98 -1.61
CA ALA A 38 -3.19 -13.75 -0.30
C ALA A 38 -2.83 -12.38 0.31
N GLU A 39 -1.58 -11.95 0.15
CA GLU A 39 -1.14 -10.62 0.61
C GLU A 39 -1.76 -9.51 -0.21
N ARG A 40 -1.83 -9.69 -1.53
CA ARG A 40 -2.53 -8.75 -2.41
C ARG A 40 -4.00 -8.61 -2.03
N ASP A 41 -4.68 -9.72 -1.74
CA ASP A 41 -6.07 -9.69 -1.29
C ASP A 41 -6.24 -9.05 0.08
N ARG A 42 -5.29 -9.24 1.02
CA ARG A 42 -5.26 -8.51 2.30
C ARG A 42 -5.07 -7.01 2.11
N ILE A 43 -4.12 -6.60 1.27
CA ILE A 43 -3.87 -5.19 0.92
C ILE A 43 -5.14 -4.59 0.31
N ARG A 44 -5.76 -5.30 -0.64
CA ARG A 44 -7.00 -4.86 -1.27
C ARG A 44 -8.14 -4.76 -0.25
N ALA A 45 -8.29 -5.74 0.64
CA ALA A 45 -9.34 -5.76 1.65
C ALA A 45 -9.17 -4.63 2.67
N LEU A 46 -7.94 -4.29 3.05
CA LEU A 46 -7.64 -3.14 3.92
C LEU A 46 -8.02 -1.82 3.25
N ILE A 47 -7.62 -1.62 1.99
CA ILE A 47 -7.98 -0.42 1.22
C ILE A 47 -9.49 -0.33 0.97
N TRP A 48 -10.18 -1.47 0.96
CA TRP A 48 -11.65 -1.52 0.85
C TRP A 48 -12.36 -1.60 2.21
N ALA A 49 -11.65 -1.64 3.34
CA ALA A 49 -12.24 -1.88 4.66
C ALA A 49 -13.16 -0.72 5.09
N ASP A 50 -12.76 0.51 4.78
CA ASP A 50 -13.57 1.71 5.01
C ASP A 50 -14.67 1.89 3.95
N GLY A 51 -14.76 0.97 2.97
CA GLY A 51 -15.69 1.05 1.83
C GLY A 51 -15.36 2.18 0.85
N LYS A 52 -14.22 2.85 1.02
CA LYS A 52 -13.71 3.92 0.18
C LYS A 52 -12.22 3.71 -0.04
N VAL A 53 -11.80 3.88 -1.29
CA VAL A 53 -10.38 3.87 -1.66
C VAL A 53 -9.91 5.31 -1.73
N SER A 54 -9.05 5.70 -0.81
CA SER A 54 -8.47 7.03 -0.79
C SER A 54 -7.30 7.13 -1.80
N PRO A 55 -7.16 8.26 -2.51
CA PRO A 55 -6.05 8.46 -3.45
C PRO A 55 -4.67 8.26 -2.80
N GLN A 56 -4.55 8.51 -1.51
CA GLN A 56 -3.34 8.36 -0.71
C GLN A 56 -2.92 6.90 -0.59
N GLU A 57 -3.86 5.99 -0.29
CA GLU A 57 -3.60 4.55 -0.21
C GLU A 57 -3.19 3.99 -1.57
N LEU A 58 -3.86 4.44 -2.63
CA LEU A 58 -3.56 4.03 -3.99
C LEU A 58 -2.18 4.53 -4.43
N ASN A 59 -1.79 5.76 -4.05
CA ASN A 59 -0.44 6.26 -4.26
C ASN A 59 0.60 5.51 -3.43
N LEU A 60 0.29 5.11 -2.19
CA LEU A 60 1.21 4.34 -1.34
C LEU A 60 1.51 2.97 -1.96
N VAL A 61 0.45 2.25 -2.35
CA VAL A 61 0.56 0.98 -3.07
C VAL A 61 1.32 1.18 -4.37
N GLN A 62 1.02 2.25 -5.10
CA GLN A 62 1.71 2.55 -6.35
C GLN A 62 3.21 2.80 -6.12
N ASP A 63 3.57 3.69 -5.21
CA ASP A 63 4.96 4.08 -4.97
C ASP A 63 5.78 2.92 -4.39
N ILE A 64 5.23 2.11 -3.47
CA ILE A 64 6.01 1.03 -2.84
C ILE A 64 6.04 -0.22 -3.72
N ILE A 65 4.87 -0.70 -4.17
CA ILE A 65 4.78 -1.97 -4.90
C ILE A 65 5.32 -1.80 -6.32
N TRP A 66 4.92 -0.76 -7.07
CA TRP A 66 5.41 -0.62 -8.44
C TRP A 66 6.90 -0.29 -8.50
N ASN A 67 7.40 0.55 -7.59
CA ASN A 67 8.83 0.86 -7.56
C ASN A 67 9.64 -0.40 -7.26
N LYS A 68 9.25 -1.19 -6.25
CA LYS A 68 9.96 -2.42 -5.91
C LYS A 68 9.84 -3.53 -6.97
N ILE A 69 8.71 -3.61 -7.68
CA ILE A 69 8.59 -4.48 -8.86
C ILE A 69 9.53 -4.00 -9.97
N GLN A 70 9.59 -2.68 -10.22
CA GLN A 70 10.46 -2.12 -11.24
C GLN A 70 11.95 -2.26 -10.92
N THR A 71 12.35 -2.20 -9.64
CA THR A 71 13.73 -2.47 -9.22
C THR A 71 14.06 -3.97 -9.22
N GLY A 72 13.07 -4.85 -9.38
CA GLY A 72 13.23 -6.29 -9.33
C GLY A 72 13.44 -6.83 -7.90
N GLU A 73 13.25 -5.99 -6.88
CA GLU A 73 13.28 -6.40 -5.47
C GLU A 73 12.02 -7.17 -5.07
N LEU A 74 10.96 -7.10 -5.88
CA LEU A 74 9.66 -7.68 -5.56
C LEU A 74 9.08 -8.47 -6.72
N VAL A 75 8.75 -9.72 -6.43
CA VAL A 75 8.12 -10.64 -7.37
C VAL A 75 6.65 -10.80 -7.03
N LEU A 76 5.77 -10.64 -8.02
CA LEU A 76 4.36 -10.96 -7.87
C LEU A 76 4.16 -12.46 -8.12
N GLU A 77 3.86 -13.20 -7.05
CA GLU A 77 3.51 -14.60 -7.15
C GLU A 77 1.99 -14.73 -7.35
N TRP A 78 1.62 -15.20 -8.54
CA TRP A 78 0.25 -15.57 -8.89
C TRP A 78 0.11 -17.09 -8.73
N ASN A 79 0.10 -17.57 -7.50
CA ASN A 79 -0.23 -18.97 -7.20
C ASN A 79 -1.75 -19.14 -7.03
#